data_AF-A0A6M1YGX1-F1
#
_entry.id   AF-A0A6M1YGX1-F1
#
_cell.length_a   1.000
_cell.length_b   1.000
_cell.length_c   1.000
_cell.angle_alpha   90.00
_cell.angle_beta   90.00
_cell.angle_gamma   90.00
#
_symmetry.space_group_name_H-M   'P 1'
#
loop_
_entity.id
_entity.type
_entity.pdbx_description
1 polymer ?
#
loop_
_entity_poly.entity_id
_entity_poly.type
_entity_poly.pdbx_seq_one_letter_code
_entity_poly.pdbx_strand_id
1 'polypeptide(L)'
;SSYLFNYFFLYLISILIFVLLVLGLKDKTKLFLTAFFYFFAFAYSLFFYSDIKKIKEPVEGVGYFKISSIKESFSFNRRYYIYSGILKTFKSDNLGTIKNIKTSIFSKKKFQANALYKAKGTLIPKENFHFQFRTNNLTKVKLITNFAHQRFYLKKNFENFLKKSIFDKSSANFLHTLITGDNTSKFLSFSFSKIGLQHVLAISGFHFGIFTLFFSYFLNIFFPKKIVIYILLFLVSLYFLFIGPIVSVQRAFMMIQIALFASIANRKYFALNALGISLITMLLIDPTNILKLGFQLSYLSTFAILLAFPTISKVISKVLKKRDIDEIKELNIQSKIGYKLLTYIREGVSLLIAVNIFILPVILYHFHKLSCLSFIYNLFIPFLVGISMVLVIFGFIFHFILPPLGFCINYINTYFTKFILKLITYPPAKIEFYIRYKNLSFEFVIIYIAIITISFLMLRYYFKIMNSSDSTPQYCNYL
;
A
#
# COMPACT_ATOMS: atom_id res chain seq x y z
N SER A 1 10.06 29.19 -14.24
CA SER A 1 8.80 29.95 -14.11
C SER A 1 7.57 29.04 -14.18
N SER A 2 7.53 27.98 -15.01
CA SER A 2 6.39 27.04 -15.12
C SER A 2 5.98 26.31 -13.83
N TYR A 3 6.93 25.95 -12.97
CA TYR A 3 6.63 25.29 -11.70
C TYR A 3 5.85 26.18 -10.71
N LEU A 4 6.13 27.50 -10.67
CA LEU A 4 5.46 28.45 -9.78
C LEU A 4 3.98 28.62 -10.15
N PHE A 5 3.68 28.61 -11.45
CA PHE A 5 2.32 28.69 -11.97
C PHE A 5 1.50 27.46 -11.58
N ASN A 6 2.08 26.25 -11.68
CA ASN A 6 1.40 25.01 -11.29
C ASN A 6 1.13 24.93 -9.77
N TYR A 7 2.03 25.47 -8.94
CA TYR A 7 1.79 25.55 -7.48
C TYR A 7 0.73 26.60 -7.12
N PHE A 8 0.67 27.73 -7.83
CA PHE A 8 -0.38 28.74 -7.64
C PHE A 8 -1.75 28.22 -8.07
N PHE A 9 -1.80 27.44 -9.15
CA PHE A 9 -3.03 26.78 -9.61
C PHE A 9 -3.50 25.68 -8.64
N LEU A 10 -2.58 24.85 -8.12
CA LEU A 10 -2.85 23.90 -7.05
C LEU A 10 -3.34 24.59 -5.77
N TYR A 11 -2.78 25.76 -5.45
CA TYR A 11 -3.18 26.59 -4.33
C TYR A 11 -4.61 27.10 -4.51
N LEU A 12 -4.96 27.65 -5.68
CA LEU A 12 -6.30 28.11 -6.00
C LEU A 12 -7.34 26.98 -5.94
N ILE A 13 -7.00 25.79 -6.46
CA ILE A 13 -7.86 24.60 -6.41
C ILE A 13 -8.04 24.11 -4.97
N SER A 14 -6.98 24.10 -4.17
CA SER A 14 -7.06 23.70 -2.75
C SER A 14 -7.93 24.67 -1.93
N ILE A 15 -7.88 25.97 -2.25
CA ILE A 15 -8.75 26.99 -1.65
C ILE A 15 -10.18 26.83 -2.14
N LEU A 16 -10.40 26.53 -3.42
CA LEU A 16 -11.74 26.31 -3.96
C LEU A 16 -12.38 25.06 -3.33
N ILE A 17 -11.63 23.96 -3.21
CA ILE A 17 -12.05 22.74 -2.52
C ILE A 17 -12.30 23.03 -1.03
N PHE A 18 -11.48 23.86 -0.40
CA PHE A 18 -11.67 24.34 0.96
C PHE A 18 -12.99 25.12 1.11
N VAL A 19 -13.27 26.10 0.24
CA VAL A 19 -14.51 26.88 0.25
C VAL A 19 -15.72 25.97 0.03
N LEU A 20 -15.65 25.02 -0.91
CA LEU A 20 -16.74 24.06 -1.17
C LEU A 20 -16.98 23.09 0.02
N LEU A 21 -15.92 22.68 0.73
CA LEU A 21 -16.03 21.83 1.93
C LEU A 21 -16.52 22.61 3.17
N VAL A 22 -16.11 23.88 3.31
CA VAL A 22 -16.60 24.81 4.35
C VAL A 22 -18.10 25.05 4.20
N LEU A 23 -18.57 25.23 2.97
CA LEU A 23 -19.99 25.48 2.68
C LEU A 23 -20.86 24.22 2.83
N GLY A 24 -20.28 23.01 2.77
CA GLY A 24 -21.03 21.74 2.75
C GLY A 24 -21.13 20.95 4.07
N LEU A 25 -20.35 21.27 5.12
CA LEU A 25 -20.25 20.43 6.33
C LEU A 25 -20.70 21.16 7.60
N LYS A 26 -21.65 20.56 8.33
CA LYS A 26 -22.24 21.11 9.57
C LYS A 26 -21.27 21.20 10.77
N ASP A 27 -20.14 20.49 10.76
CA ASP A 27 -19.30 20.25 11.95
C ASP A 27 -17.94 20.99 11.86
N LYS A 28 -17.94 22.28 12.21
CA LYS A 28 -16.85 23.25 11.94
C LYS A 28 -15.51 22.91 12.63
N THR A 29 -15.52 22.23 13.77
CA THR A 29 -14.32 21.90 14.57
C THR A 29 -13.46 20.83 13.90
N LYS A 30 -14.08 19.85 13.24
CA LYS A 30 -13.35 18.81 12.50
C LYS A 30 -12.65 19.37 11.27
N LEU A 31 -13.26 20.36 10.63
CA LEU A 31 -12.73 21.06 9.46
C LEU A 31 -11.51 21.93 9.79
N PHE A 32 -11.55 22.62 10.93
CA PHE A 32 -10.41 23.41 11.42
C PHE A 32 -9.18 22.54 11.70
N LEU A 33 -9.36 21.39 12.36
CA LEU A 33 -8.27 20.46 12.64
C LEU A 33 -7.65 19.89 11.35
N THR A 34 -8.46 19.46 10.37
CA THR A 34 -7.92 19.00 9.08
C THR A 34 -7.20 20.10 8.32
N ALA A 35 -7.72 21.33 8.33
CA ALA A 35 -7.08 22.48 7.70
C ALA A 35 -5.77 22.87 8.39
N PHE A 36 -5.75 22.90 9.72
CA PHE A 36 -4.55 23.18 10.53
C PHE A 36 -3.44 22.17 10.25
N PHE A 37 -3.77 20.88 10.24
CA PHE A 37 -2.79 19.83 9.94
C PHE A 37 -2.33 19.85 8.48
N TYR A 38 -3.19 20.19 7.53
CA TYR A 38 -2.82 20.37 6.12
C TYR A 38 -1.86 21.56 5.95
N PHE A 39 -2.20 22.71 6.55
CA PHE A 39 -1.36 23.91 6.55
C PHE A 39 -0.01 23.66 7.22
N PHE A 40 0.02 22.99 8.38
CA PHE A 40 1.25 22.68 9.09
C PHE A 40 2.13 21.69 8.31
N ALA A 41 1.55 20.64 7.70
CA ALA A 41 2.29 19.73 6.83
C ALA A 41 2.86 20.44 5.59
N PHE A 42 2.10 21.38 5.01
CA PHE A 42 2.55 22.22 3.91
C PHE A 42 3.69 23.17 4.32
N ALA A 43 3.53 23.91 5.43
CA ALA A 43 4.56 24.81 5.95
C ALA A 43 5.87 24.06 6.29
N TYR A 44 5.75 22.90 6.93
CA TYR A 44 6.88 22.00 7.18
C TYR A 44 7.55 21.55 5.88
N SER A 45 6.77 21.23 4.83
CA SER A 45 7.32 20.86 3.52
C SER A 45 8.09 21.98 2.84
N LEU A 46 7.60 23.22 2.91
CA LEU A 46 8.27 24.38 2.34
C LEU A 46 9.58 24.68 3.08
N PHE A 47 9.58 24.57 4.42
CA PHE A 47 10.76 24.85 5.24
C PHE A 47 11.86 23.80 5.08
N PHE A 48 11.53 22.51 5.07
CA PHE A 48 12.53 21.42 5.02
C PHE A 48 13.02 21.06 3.62
N TYR A 49 12.26 21.34 2.55
CA TYR A 49 12.61 20.93 1.18
C TYR A 49 13.03 22.08 0.25
N SER A 50 13.14 23.31 0.76
CA SER A 50 13.64 24.47 0.00
C SER A 50 15.06 24.25 -0.52
N ASP A 51 15.97 23.71 0.30
CA ASP A 51 17.37 23.48 -0.07
C ASP A 51 17.58 22.31 -1.03
N ILE A 52 16.73 21.28 -0.96
CA ILE A 52 16.84 20.10 -1.83
C ILE A 52 16.55 20.47 -3.30
N LYS A 53 15.73 21.51 -3.55
CA LYS A 53 15.45 22.03 -4.90
C LYS A 53 16.67 22.64 -5.59
N LYS A 54 17.75 22.96 -4.85
CA LYS A 54 18.99 23.51 -5.41
C LYS A 54 19.83 22.44 -6.11
N ILE A 55 19.62 21.15 -5.81
CA ILE A 55 20.38 20.04 -6.41
C ILE A 55 19.71 19.65 -7.73
N LYS A 56 20.13 20.30 -8.83
CA LYS A 56 19.68 19.95 -10.20
C LYS A 56 20.68 19.07 -10.94
N GLU A 57 21.95 19.18 -10.57
CA GLU A 57 23.06 18.47 -11.21
C GLU A 57 23.75 17.53 -10.21
N PRO A 58 24.56 16.56 -10.69
CA PRO A 58 25.38 15.74 -9.82
C PRO A 58 26.36 16.59 -9.00
N VAL A 59 26.38 16.40 -7.69
CA VAL A 59 27.21 17.23 -6.78
C VAL A 59 28.11 16.33 -5.96
N GLU A 60 29.41 16.67 -5.90
CA GLU A 60 30.36 15.99 -5.04
C GLU A 60 30.35 16.55 -3.62
N GLY A 61 30.55 15.67 -2.64
CA GLY A 61 30.63 16.08 -1.25
C GLY A 61 30.87 14.93 -0.29
N VAL A 62 30.81 15.25 1.00
CA VAL A 62 30.97 14.31 2.10
C VAL A 62 29.69 14.27 2.92
N GLY A 63 29.18 13.07 3.17
CA GLY A 63 27.96 12.90 3.94
C GLY A 63 28.00 11.76 4.94
N TYR A 64 27.07 11.84 5.91
CA TYR A 64 26.84 10.83 6.93
C TYR A 64 25.57 10.04 6.62
N PHE A 65 25.76 8.80 6.19
CA PHE A 65 24.70 7.91 5.73
C PHE A 65 24.21 6.99 6.85
N LYS A 66 22.90 7.09 7.15
CA LYS A 66 22.19 6.17 8.04
C LYS A 66 21.38 5.18 7.19
N ILE A 67 21.67 3.89 7.33
CA ILE A 67 20.97 2.83 6.60
C ILE A 67 19.60 2.57 7.23
N SER A 68 18.55 2.52 6.41
CA SER A 68 17.17 2.22 6.83
C SER A 68 16.64 0.89 6.27
N SER A 69 17.18 0.41 5.15
CA SER A 69 16.84 -0.88 4.56
C SER A 69 18.00 -1.44 3.74
N ILE A 70 18.10 -2.77 3.68
CA ILE A 70 19.06 -3.50 2.86
C ILE A 70 18.26 -4.40 1.91
N LYS A 71 18.53 -4.31 0.60
CA LYS A 71 18.01 -5.24 -0.39
C LYS A 71 19.14 -5.92 -1.13
N GLU A 72 18.99 -7.20 -1.38
CA GLU A 72 19.90 -7.98 -2.20
C GLU A 72 19.40 -8.05 -3.63
N SER A 73 20.32 -7.95 -4.59
CA SER A 73 19.96 -8.09 -6.00
C SER A 73 21.09 -8.73 -6.81
N PHE A 74 20.71 -9.26 -7.97
CA PHE A 74 21.57 -10.00 -8.88
C PHE A 74 21.54 -9.34 -10.26
N SER A 75 22.71 -9.15 -10.87
CA SER A 75 22.88 -8.59 -12.21
C SER A 75 24.08 -9.27 -12.84
N PHE A 76 23.90 -9.85 -14.03
CA PHE A 76 24.94 -10.63 -14.73
C PHE A 76 25.64 -11.65 -13.82
N ASN A 77 24.87 -12.42 -13.05
CA ASN A 77 25.34 -13.39 -12.06
C ASN A 77 26.21 -12.82 -10.91
N ARG A 78 26.35 -11.50 -10.80
CA ARG A 78 27.06 -10.85 -9.70
C ARG A 78 26.07 -10.35 -8.65
N ARG A 79 26.39 -10.63 -7.39
CA ARG A 79 25.62 -10.20 -6.22
C ARG A 79 25.99 -8.78 -5.83
N TYR A 80 24.99 -7.96 -5.56
CA TYR A 80 25.18 -6.62 -5.00
C TYR A 80 24.10 -6.30 -3.96
N TYR A 81 24.43 -5.36 -3.08
CA TYR A 81 23.56 -4.87 -2.03
C TYR A 81 23.15 -3.43 -2.35
N ILE A 82 21.84 -3.18 -2.23
CA ILE A 82 21.24 -1.86 -2.33
C ILE A 82 20.90 -1.41 -0.92
N TYR A 83 21.58 -0.38 -0.45
CA TYR A 83 21.33 0.25 0.84
C TYR A 83 20.45 1.47 0.63
N SER A 84 19.23 1.44 1.15
CA SER A 84 18.37 2.64 1.19
C SER A 84 18.50 3.29 2.55
N GLY A 85 18.56 4.62 2.59
CA GLY A 85 18.83 5.35 3.81
C GLY A 85 18.63 6.84 3.69
N ILE A 86 19.15 7.54 4.70
CA ILE A 86 19.11 9.01 4.79
C ILE A 86 20.55 9.49 4.97
N LEU A 87 21.00 10.39 4.10
CA LEU A 87 22.15 11.25 4.36
C LEU A 87 21.72 12.32 5.37
N LYS A 88 22.11 12.14 6.63
CA LYS A 88 21.76 13.08 7.72
C LYS A 88 22.31 14.46 7.44
N THR A 89 23.55 14.51 6.98
CA THR A 89 24.26 15.71 6.56
C THR A 89 25.04 15.37 5.29
N PHE A 90 25.03 16.29 4.34
CA PHE A 90 25.81 16.26 3.12
C PHE A 90 26.41 17.64 2.92
N LYS A 91 27.73 17.75 3.01
CA LYS A 91 28.46 19.00 2.81
C LYS A 91 29.12 18.94 1.43
N SER A 92 28.83 19.95 0.62
CA SER A 92 29.46 20.18 -0.67
C SER A 92 30.01 21.60 -0.70
N ASP A 93 31.14 21.79 -1.37
CA ASP A 93 31.80 23.09 -1.48
C ASP A 93 30.92 24.09 -2.26
N ASN A 94 30.12 23.61 -3.22
CA ASN A 94 29.28 24.47 -4.09
C ASN A 94 27.88 24.77 -3.53
N LEU A 95 27.35 23.91 -2.64
CA LEU A 95 25.95 23.99 -2.17
C LEU A 95 25.82 24.16 -0.65
N GLY A 96 26.94 24.20 0.07
CA GLY A 96 26.94 24.24 1.53
C GLY A 96 26.48 22.92 2.16
N THR A 97 25.83 23.00 3.32
CA THR A 97 25.42 21.80 4.08
C THR A 97 23.92 21.56 3.93
N ILE A 98 23.56 20.43 3.32
CA ILE A 98 22.19 19.98 3.15
C ILE A 98 21.94 18.81 4.09
N LYS A 99 20.74 18.72 4.67
CA LYS A 99 20.39 17.71 5.67
C LYS A 99 19.26 16.79 5.20
N ASN A 100 19.23 15.59 5.76
CA ASN A 100 18.14 14.61 5.64
C ASN A 100 17.74 14.20 4.20
N ILE A 101 18.71 14.02 3.32
CA ILE A 101 18.44 13.61 1.93
C ILE A 101 18.19 12.11 1.87
N LYS A 102 17.04 11.68 1.32
CA LYS A 102 16.76 10.25 1.09
C LYS A 102 17.55 9.75 -0.10
N THR A 103 18.42 8.76 0.13
CA THR A 103 19.32 8.24 -0.91
C THR A 103 19.45 6.72 -0.91
N SER A 104 19.91 6.18 -2.04
CA SER A 104 20.34 4.79 -2.17
C SER A 104 21.83 4.69 -2.53
N ILE A 105 22.50 3.70 -1.95
CA ILE A 105 23.91 3.35 -2.23
C ILE A 105 23.95 1.92 -2.75
N PHE A 106 24.69 1.71 -3.83
CA PHE A 106 24.96 0.39 -4.41
C PHE A 106 26.37 -0.05 -4.02
N SER A 107 26.51 -1.24 -3.46
CA SER A 107 27.81 -1.78 -3.07
C SER A 107 27.89 -3.28 -3.29
N LYS A 108 29.07 -3.75 -3.69
CA LYS A 108 29.42 -5.18 -3.70
C LYS A 108 29.74 -5.70 -2.30
N LYS A 109 30.35 -4.85 -1.45
CA LYS A 109 30.69 -5.17 -0.05
C LYS A 109 29.45 -5.08 0.83
N LYS A 110 29.34 -6.00 1.78
CA LYS A 110 28.24 -6.02 2.76
C LYS A 110 28.58 -5.13 3.97
N PHE A 111 27.75 -4.13 4.23
CA PHE A 111 27.79 -3.26 5.40
C PHE A 111 26.74 -3.64 6.44
N GLN A 112 27.01 -3.28 7.70
CA GLN A 112 26.08 -3.45 8.80
C GLN A 112 25.09 -2.28 8.85
N ALA A 113 23.78 -2.54 8.91
CA ALA A 113 22.78 -1.46 8.95
C ALA A 113 22.60 -0.78 10.32
N ASN A 114 23.23 -1.30 11.37
CA ASN A 114 23.21 -0.72 12.72
C ASN A 114 24.34 0.30 12.94
N ALA A 115 24.69 1.07 11.91
CA ALA A 115 25.78 2.04 12.00
C ALA A 115 25.54 3.27 11.12
N LEU A 116 26.18 4.37 11.52
CA LEU A 116 26.37 5.58 10.73
C LEU A 116 27.67 5.46 9.95
N TYR A 117 27.61 5.72 8.66
CA TYR A 117 28.78 5.71 7.79
C TYR A 117 29.11 7.10 7.31
N LYS A 118 30.41 7.45 7.29
CA LYS A 118 30.90 8.61 6.55
C LYS A 118 31.32 8.14 5.17
N ALA A 119 30.93 8.89 4.15
CA ALA A 119 31.34 8.63 2.78
C ALA A 119 31.53 9.92 2.01
N LYS A 120 32.60 9.95 1.22
CA LYS A 120 32.83 10.94 0.16
C LYS A 120 32.32 10.35 -1.15
N GLY A 121 31.60 11.13 -1.93
CA GLY A 121 31.03 10.66 -3.18
C GLY A 121 30.16 11.69 -3.88
N THR A 122 29.50 11.25 -4.94
CA THR A 122 28.66 12.09 -5.79
C THR A 122 27.19 11.81 -5.50
N LEU A 123 26.45 12.87 -5.18
CA LEU A 123 25.00 12.85 -5.03
C LEU A 123 24.37 13.15 -6.38
N ILE A 124 23.65 12.17 -6.93
CA ILE A 124 23.05 12.25 -8.25
C ILE A 124 21.54 12.43 -8.08
N PRO A 125 20.95 13.56 -8.54
CA PRO A 125 19.50 13.74 -8.53
C PRO A 125 18.83 12.73 -9.48
N LYS A 126 17.72 12.16 -9.02
CA LYS A 126 16.78 11.35 -9.80
C LYS A 126 15.40 12.01 -9.74
N GLU A 127 14.45 11.48 -10.50
CA GLU A 127 13.08 11.97 -10.53
C GLU A 127 12.42 11.99 -9.14
N ASN A 128 11.48 12.92 -8.94
CA ASN A 128 10.64 13.01 -7.73
C ASN A 128 11.42 13.13 -6.41
N PHE A 129 12.51 13.92 -6.38
CA PHE A 129 13.32 14.18 -5.19
C PHE A 129 13.98 12.91 -4.60
N HIS A 130 14.14 11.88 -5.42
CA HIS A 130 14.99 10.75 -5.09
C HIS A 130 16.43 11.06 -5.48
N PHE A 131 17.39 10.61 -4.68
CA PHE A 131 18.81 10.80 -4.99
C PHE A 131 19.54 9.46 -4.91
N GLN A 132 20.53 9.29 -5.77
CA GLN A 132 21.45 8.17 -5.72
C GLN A 132 22.80 8.67 -5.26
N PHE A 133 23.37 8.06 -4.21
CA PHE A 133 24.67 8.45 -3.70
C PHE A 133 25.72 7.42 -4.12
N ARG A 134 26.60 7.82 -5.05
CA ARG A 134 27.68 6.97 -5.56
C ARG A 134 28.93 7.22 -4.72
N THR A 135 29.37 6.18 -4.01
CA THR A 135 30.59 6.20 -3.21
C THR A 135 31.38 4.91 -3.41
N ASN A 136 32.70 5.02 -3.37
CA ASN A 136 33.60 3.88 -3.45
C ASN A 136 33.96 3.31 -2.06
N ASN A 137 33.87 4.13 -0.99
CA ASN A 137 34.26 3.73 0.37
C ASN A 137 33.29 4.30 1.42
N LEU A 138 32.84 3.42 2.32
CA LEU A 138 32.01 3.76 3.48
C LEU A 138 32.80 3.44 4.75
N THR A 139 33.12 4.45 5.55
CA THR A 139 33.82 4.29 6.83
C THR A 139 32.81 4.31 7.97
N LYS A 140 32.82 3.27 8.81
CA LYS A 140 31.92 3.16 9.97
C LYS A 140 32.36 4.18 11.02
N VAL A 141 31.47 5.10 11.37
CA VAL A 141 31.76 6.18 12.34
C VAL A 141 31.16 5.86 13.71
N LYS A 142 29.90 5.44 13.75
CA LYS A 142 29.17 5.27 15.01
C LYS A 142 28.18 4.12 14.92
N LEU A 143 28.05 3.32 15.97
CA LEU A 143 26.97 2.34 16.09
C LEU A 143 25.64 3.08 16.35
N ILE A 144 24.60 2.68 15.62
CA ILE A 144 23.22 3.17 15.77
C ILE A 144 22.30 1.96 15.86
N THR A 145 21.43 1.92 16.86
CA THR A 145 20.39 0.90 16.94
C THR A 145 19.31 1.16 15.87
N ASN A 146 19.08 0.18 15.00
CA ASN A 146 17.98 0.16 14.03
C ASN A 146 17.62 -1.29 13.70
N PHE A 147 16.32 -1.55 13.47
CA PHE A 147 15.78 -2.86 13.10
C PHE A 147 16.11 -3.31 11.67
N ALA A 148 16.72 -2.45 10.85
CA ALA A 148 17.02 -2.76 9.44
C ALA A 148 17.93 -3.99 9.29
N HIS A 149 18.91 -4.16 10.19
CA HIS A 149 19.79 -5.32 10.16
C HIS A 149 19.05 -6.59 10.57
N GLN A 150 18.37 -6.60 11.73
CA GLN A 150 17.59 -7.77 12.16
C GLN A 150 16.55 -8.16 11.12
N ARG A 151 15.84 -7.19 10.54
CA ARG A 151 14.86 -7.40 9.48
C ARG A 151 15.44 -8.17 8.30
N PHE A 152 16.61 -7.76 7.80
CA PHE A 152 17.25 -8.43 6.67
C PHE A 152 17.53 -9.91 6.98
N TYR A 153 18.02 -10.22 8.18
CA TYR A 153 18.28 -11.60 8.59
C TYR A 153 16.99 -12.41 8.80
N LEU A 154 15.97 -11.82 9.43
CA LEU A 154 14.67 -12.48 9.61
C LEU A 154 14.04 -12.84 8.25
N LYS A 155 14.04 -11.91 7.29
CA LYS A 155 13.56 -12.17 5.93
C LYS A 155 14.37 -13.25 5.22
N LYS A 156 15.70 -13.23 5.36
CA LYS A 156 16.57 -14.24 4.76
C LYS A 156 16.39 -15.64 5.38
N ASN A 157 16.18 -15.71 6.69
CA ASN A 157 15.86 -16.98 7.37
C ASN A 157 14.51 -17.52 6.88
N PHE A 158 13.53 -16.64 6.70
CA PHE A 158 12.24 -17.00 6.14
C PHE A 158 12.34 -17.46 4.67
N GLU A 159 13.16 -16.80 3.85
CA GLU A 159 13.46 -17.23 2.48
C GLU A 159 14.09 -18.64 2.46
N ASN A 160 15.03 -18.91 3.36
CA ASN A 160 15.66 -20.21 3.50
C ASN A 160 14.68 -21.29 3.96
N PHE A 161 13.77 -20.96 4.89
CA PHE A 161 12.68 -21.85 5.28
C PHE A 161 11.82 -22.22 4.08
N LEU A 162 11.34 -21.22 3.32
CA LEU A 162 10.51 -21.47 2.13
C LEU A 162 11.23 -22.33 1.09
N LYS A 163 12.52 -22.10 0.84
CA LYS A 163 13.32 -22.93 -0.08
C LYS A 163 13.41 -24.40 0.33
N LYS A 164 13.28 -24.70 1.63
CA LYS A 164 13.27 -26.08 2.15
C LYS A 164 11.87 -26.69 2.18
N SER A 165 10.86 -25.90 2.50
CA SER A 165 9.48 -26.37 2.70
C SER A 165 8.61 -26.34 1.44
N ILE A 166 8.97 -25.55 0.44
CA ILE A 166 8.27 -25.40 -0.84
C ILE A 166 9.18 -25.94 -1.94
N PHE A 167 8.82 -27.08 -2.54
CA PHE A 167 9.68 -27.78 -3.49
C PHE A 167 9.86 -27.03 -4.82
N ASP A 168 8.94 -26.11 -5.16
CA ASP A 168 9.03 -25.30 -6.36
C ASP A 168 9.65 -23.92 -6.10
N LYS A 169 10.76 -23.64 -6.80
CA LYS A 169 11.53 -22.42 -6.62
C LYS A 169 10.74 -21.14 -6.99
N SER A 170 9.85 -21.21 -7.99
CA SER A 170 9.05 -20.06 -8.41
C SER A 170 7.96 -19.74 -7.39
N SER A 171 7.26 -20.77 -6.89
CA SER A 171 6.29 -20.66 -5.79
C SER A 171 6.96 -20.16 -4.52
N ALA A 172 8.13 -20.69 -4.14
CA ALA A 172 8.87 -20.23 -2.96
C ALA A 172 9.25 -18.75 -3.06
N ASN A 173 9.75 -18.31 -4.22
CA ASN A 173 10.09 -16.90 -4.47
C ASN A 173 8.86 -15.99 -4.45
N PHE A 174 7.72 -16.45 -4.98
CA PHE A 174 6.47 -15.69 -4.97
C PHE A 174 5.93 -15.56 -3.55
N LEU A 175 5.84 -16.65 -2.78
CA LEU A 175 5.43 -16.64 -1.38
C LEU A 175 6.35 -15.77 -0.50
N HIS A 176 7.66 -15.84 -0.73
CA HIS A 176 8.62 -14.93 -0.10
C HIS A 176 8.27 -13.47 -0.43
N THR A 177 8.04 -13.16 -1.70
CA THR A 177 7.67 -11.81 -2.14
C THR A 177 6.37 -11.32 -1.49
N LEU A 178 5.34 -12.17 -1.40
CA LEU A 178 4.05 -11.82 -0.79
C LEU A 178 4.16 -11.48 0.70
N ILE A 179 5.01 -12.19 1.44
CA ILE A 179 5.11 -12.03 2.90
C ILE A 179 6.12 -10.95 3.27
N THR A 180 7.25 -10.87 2.55
CA THR A 180 8.36 -9.98 2.91
C THR A 180 8.37 -8.69 2.09
N GLY A 181 7.72 -8.68 0.92
CA GLY A 181 7.72 -7.56 -0.03
C GLY A 181 9.00 -7.48 -0.86
N ASP A 182 9.95 -8.38 -0.62
CA ASP A 182 11.24 -8.38 -1.28
C ASP A 182 11.18 -9.23 -2.55
N ASN A 183 10.69 -8.61 -3.63
CA ASN A 183 10.72 -9.24 -4.94
C ASN A 183 12.13 -9.21 -5.53
N THR A 184 12.68 -10.40 -5.82
CA THR A 184 13.97 -10.61 -6.49
C THR A 184 13.81 -11.03 -7.95
N SER A 185 12.61 -11.45 -8.39
CA SER A 185 12.36 -11.94 -9.74
C SER A 185 11.84 -10.84 -10.65
N LYS A 186 12.68 -10.45 -11.63
CA LYS A 186 12.27 -9.54 -12.71
C LYS A 186 11.17 -10.15 -13.58
N PHE A 187 11.26 -11.45 -13.85
CA PHE A 187 10.24 -12.18 -14.62
C PHE A 187 8.87 -12.10 -13.94
N LEU A 188 8.82 -12.35 -12.63
CA LEU A 188 7.58 -12.25 -11.87
C LEU A 188 7.01 -10.83 -11.90
N SER A 189 7.85 -9.82 -11.71
CA SER A 189 7.45 -8.40 -11.83
C SER A 189 6.86 -8.09 -13.21
N PHE A 190 7.48 -8.58 -14.27
CA PHE A 190 7.00 -8.38 -15.62
C PHE A 190 5.63 -9.04 -15.85
N SER A 191 5.48 -10.32 -15.47
CA SER A 191 4.24 -11.07 -15.64
C SER A 191 3.06 -10.43 -14.91
N PHE A 192 3.24 -9.99 -13.65
CA PHE A 192 2.19 -9.29 -12.92
C PHE A 192 1.91 -7.89 -13.48
N SER A 193 2.93 -7.16 -13.92
CA SER A 193 2.74 -5.86 -14.57
C SER A 193 1.93 -5.97 -15.87
N LYS A 194 2.11 -7.04 -16.65
CA LYS A 194 1.42 -7.30 -17.91
C LYS A 194 -0.11 -7.36 -17.73
N ILE A 195 -0.55 -8.04 -16.67
CA ILE A 195 -1.97 -8.19 -16.32
C ILE A 195 -2.48 -7.13 -15.32
N GLY A 196 -1.70 -6.09 -15.04
CA GLY A 196 -2.10 -5.00 -14.13
C GLY A 196 -2.16 -5.37 -12.64
N LEU A 197 -1.54 -6.47 -12.23
CA LEU A 197 -1.49 -6.95 -10.83
C LEU A 197 -0.21 -6.59 -10.09
N GLN A 198 0.57 -5.62 -10.57
CA GLN A 198 1.84 -5.22 -9.91
C GLN A 198 1.66 -4.86 -8.42
N HIS A 199 0.49 -4.33 -8.06
CA HIS A 199 0.13 -3.98 -6.69
C HIS A 199 -0.10 -5.21 -5.77
N VAL A 200 -0.28 -6.41 -6.33
CA VAL A 200 -0.39 -7.67 -5.57
C VAL A 200 0.99 -8.16 -5.15
N LEU A 201 2.02 -7.97 -5.99
CA LEU A 201 3.41 -8.29 -5.64
C LEU A 201 4.01 -7.31 -4.62
N ALA A 202 3.51 -6.09 -4.58
CA ALA A 202 3.82 -5.16 -3.52
C ALA A 202 2.94 -5.46 -2.30
N ILE A 203 3.51 -5.50 -1.10
CA ILE A 203 2.70 -5.66 0.10
C ILE A 203 1.73 -4.47 0.19
N SER A 204 0.45 -4.80 0.25
CA SER A 204 -0.66 -3.86 0.26
C SER A 204 -1.43 -3.94 1.58
N GLY A 205 -2.40 -3.03 1.77
CA GLY A 205 -3.29 -3.08 2.94
C GLY A 205 -4.13 -4.35 3.02
N PHE A 206 -4.33 -5.04 1.89
CA PHE A 206 -5.01 -6.33 1.83
C PHE A 206 -4.25 -7.41 2.61
N HIS A 207 -2.92 -7.48 2.47
CA HIS A 207 -2.08 -8.43 3.20
C HIS A 207 -2.17 -8.22 4.71
N PHE A 208 -2.12 -6.95 5.15
CA PHE A 208 -2.31 -6.58 6.56
C PHE A 208 -3.72 -6.86 7.08
N GLY A 209 -4.74 -6.60 6.24
CA GLY A 209 -6.13 -6.89 6.56
C GLY A 209 -6.36 -8.38 6.77
N ILE A 210 -5.92 -9.22 5.83
CA ILE A 210 -5.98 -10.68 5.94
C ILE A 210 -5.25 -11.15 7.19
N PHE A 211 -4.00 -10.69 7.41
CA PHE A 211 -3.24 -11.06 8.59
C PHE A 211 -4.01 -10.74 9.88
N THR A 212 -4.54 -9.53 10.00
CA THR A 212 -5.26 -9.09 11.20
C THR A 212 -6.58 -9.84 11.40
N LEU A 213 -7.38 -9.99 10.35
CA LEU A 213 -8.65 -10.73 10.40
C LEU A 213 -8.44 -12.20 10.75
N PHE A 214 -7.42 -12.82 10.15
CA PHE A 214 -7.06 -14.20 10.39
C PHE A 214 -6.70 -14.44 11.86
N PHE A 215 -5.71 -13.70 12.39
CA PHE A 215 -5.31 -13.83 13.79
C PHE A 215 -6.45 -13.43 14.74
N SER A 216 -7.27 -12.44 14.39
CA SER A 216 -8.45 -12.09 15.17
C SER A 216 -9.41 -13.28 15.27
N TYR A 217 -9.78 -13.89 14.15
CA TYR A 217 -10.69 -15.04 14.15
C TYR A 217 -10.12 -16.21 14.95
N PHE A 218 -8.86 -16.56 14.70
CA PHE A 218 -8.20 -17.67 15.38
C PHE A 218 -8.06 -17.45 16.89
N LEU A 219 -7.59 -16.27 17.32
CA LEU A 219 -7.37 -15.98 18.73
C LEU A 219 -8.67 -15.81 19.51
N ASN A 220 -9.75 -15.33 18.89
CA ASN A 220 -11.07 -15.24 19.53
C ASN A 220 -11.65 -16.62 19.89
N ILE A 221 -11.14 -17.72 19.35
CA ILE A 221 -11.51 -19.09 19.77
C ILE A 221 -10.98 -19.41 21.17
N PHE A 222 -9.80 -18.87 21.52
CA PHE A 222 -9.06 -19.24 22.73
C PHE A 222 -9.04 -18.15 23.80
N PHE A 223 -9.23 -16.89 23.42
CA PHE A 223 -9.08 -15.74 24.30
C PHE A 223 -10.25 -14.76 24.20
N PRO A 224 -10.59 -14.04 25.29
CA PRO A 224 -11.61 -13.01 25.27
C PRO A 224 -11.20 -11.83 24.38
N LYS A 225 -12.19 -11.14 23.79
CA LYS A 225 -12.01 -10.05 22.81
C LYS A 225 -10.99 -8.99 23.24
N LYS A 226 -10.99 -8.58 24.52
CA LYS A 226 -10.04 -7.57 25.04
C LYS A 226 -8.59 -8.06 24.93
N ILE A 227 -8.31 -9.31 25.31
CA ILE A 227 -6.97 -9.90 25.23
C ILE A 227 -6.54 -10.04 23.77
N VAL A 228 -7.47 -10.47 22.90
CA VAL A 228 -7.23 -10.59 21.45
C VAL A 228 -6.79 -9.24 20.86
N ILE A 229 -7.42 -8.13 21.25
CA ILE A 229 -7.03 -6.79 20.77
C ILE A 229 -5.58 -6.45 21.17
N TYR A 230 -5.16 -6.71 22.41
CA TYR A 230 -3.78 -6.47 22.84
C TYR A 230 -2.78 -7.36 22.09
N ILE A 231 -3.11 -8.64 21.88
CA ILE A 231 -2.28 -9.55 21.08
C ILE A 231 -2.18 -9.05 19.64
N LEU A 232 -3.28 -8.59 19.03
CA LEU A 232 -3.29 -8.05 17.67
C LEU A 232 -2.45 -6.76 17.55
N LEU A 233 -2.53 -5.85 18.53
CA LEU A 233 -1.67 -4.66 18.56
C LEU A 233 -0.19 -5.04 18.49
N PHE A 234 0.21 -6.05 19.26
CA PHE A 234 1.56 -6.59 19.27
C PHE A 234 1.92 -7.28 17.95
N LEU A 235 1.12 -8.25 17.48
CA LEU A 235 1.38 -9.02 16.27
C LEU A 235 1.45 -8.15 15.00
N VAL A 236 0.52 -7.19 14.85
CA VAL A 236 0.50 -6.27 13.71
C VAL A 236 1.73 -5.34 13.74
N SER A 237 2.18 -4.93 14.92
CA SER A 237 3.42 -4.15 15.09
C SER A 237 4.66 -4.96 14.74
N LEU A 238 4.74 -6.23 15.16
CA LEU A 238 5.82 -7.14 14.76
C LEU A 238 5.82 -7.35 13.24
N TYR A 239 4.65 -7.55 12.63
CA TYR A 239 4.55 -7.72 11.18
C TYR A 239 4.99 -6.46 10.42
N PHE A 240 4.61 -5.27 10.90
CA PHE A 240 5.11 -4.00 10.37
C PHE A 240 6.64 -3.87 10.48
N LEU A 241 7.21 -4.22 11.64
CA LEU A 241 8.66 -4.19 11.86
C LEU A 241 9.40 -5.19 10.97
N PHE A 242 8.80 -6.36 10.71
CA PHE A 242 9.34 -7.40 9.83
C PHE A 242 9.31 -6.99 8.36
N ILE A 243 8.24 -6.35 7.87
CA ILE A 243 8.16 -5.91 6.47
C ILE A 243 9.02 -4.66 6.25
N GLY A 244 8.83 -3.66 7.11
CA GLY A 244 9.48 -2.37 7.05
C GLY A 244 8.62 -1.23 6.49
N PRO A 245 9.22 -0.02 6.37
CA PRO A 245 8.52 1.22 6.08
C PRO A 245 8.21 1.38 4.58
N ILE A 246 7.31 0.55 4.07
CA ILE A 246 6.71 0.71 2.75
C ILE A 246 5.45 1.56 2.92
N VAL A 247 5.19 2.51 2.01
CA VAL A 247 4.09 3.48 2.16
C VAL A 247 2.71 2.82 2.35
N SER A 248 2.38 1.84 1.52
CA SER A 248 1.12 1.08 1.60
C SER A 248 0.95 0.33 2.92
N VAL A 249 2.07 -0.18 3.44
CA VAL A 249 2.19 -0.90 4.71
C VAL A 249 2.04 0.04 5.90
N GLN A 250 2.72 1.19 5.88
CA GLN A 250 2.62 2.21 6.92
C GLN A 250 1.18 2.71 7.09
N ARG A 251 0.48 2.98 5.98
CA ARG A 251 -0.92 3.38 6.03
C ARG A 251 -1.81 2.27 6.61
N ALA A 252 -1.67 1.04 6.11
CA ALA A 252 -2.46 -0.08 6.61
C ALA A 252 -2.23 -0.32 8.11
N PHE A 253 -0.97 -0.30 8.54
CA PHE A 253 -0.57 -0.36 9.93
C PHE A 253 -1.25 0.74 10.77
N MET A 254 -1.14 2.01 10.37
CA MET A 254 -1.76 3.12 11.09
C MET A 254 -3.28 2.96 11.22
N MET A 255 -3.97 2.62 10.13
CA MET A 255 -5.43 2.45 10.15
C MET A 255 -5.87 1.29 11.06
N ILE A 256 -5.15 0.16 11.04
CA ILE A 256 -5.43 -0.99 11.91
C ILE A 256 -5.15 -0.63 13.37
N GLN A 257 -4.04 0.04 13.67
CA GLN A 257 -3.74 0.50 15.03
C GLN A 257 -4.83 1.43 15.55
N ILE A 258 -5.27 2.41 14.75
CA ILE A 258 -6.38 3.32 15.10
C ILE A 258 -7.66 2.52 15.37
N ALA A 259 -7.99 1.52 14.54
CA ALA A 259 -9.16 0.67 14.75
C ALA A 259 -9.08 -0.12 16.08
N LEU A 260 -7.93 -0.71 16.38
CA LEU A 260 -7.70 -1.45 17.62
C LEU A 260 -7.75 -0.54 18.85
N PHE A 261 -7.12 0.65 18.80
CA PHE A 261 -7.21 1.64 19.88
C PHE A 261 -8.62 2.19 20.07
N ALA A 262 -9.36 2.44 18.99
CA ALA A 262 -10.76 2.83 19.07
C ALA A 262 -11.60 1.75 19.76
N SER A 263 -11.31 0.47 19.48
CA SER A 263 -11.96 -0.65 20.16
C SER A 263 -11.63 -0.73 21.65
N ILE A 264 -10.39 -0.46 22.07
CA ILE A 264 -10.01 -0.38 23.50
C ILE A 264 -10.73 0.79 24.19
N ALA A 265 -10.77 1.94 23.51
CA ALA A 265 -11.40 3.15 24.02
C ALA A 265 -12.94 3.14 23.95
N ASN A 266 -13.55 2.05 23.46
CA ASN A 266 -14.98 1.94 23.19
C ASN A 266 -15.53 3.11 22.33
N ARG A 267 -14.71 3.60 21.39
CA ARG A 267 -15.08 4.68 20.45
C ARG A 267 -15.42 4.10 19.09
N LYS A 268 -16.32 4.78 18.38
CA LYS A 268 -16.64 4.45 16.98
C LYS A 268 -15.41 4.72 16.11
N TYR A 269 -15.02 3.72 15.33
CA TYR A 269 -14.01 3.85 14.29
C TYR A 269 -14.63 4.46 13.04
N PHE A 270 -13.96 5.46 12.45
CA PHE A 270 -14.37 6.05 11.18
C PHE A 270 -13.22 5.92 10.19
N ALA A 271 -13.36 5.06 9.19
CA ALA A 271 -12.28 4.72 8.27
C ALA A 271 -11.73 5.91 7.48
N LEU A 272 -12.58 6.87 7.08
CA LEU A 272 -12.15 8.10 6.41
C LEU A 272 -11.30 8.99 7.32
N ASN A 273 -11.65 9.08 8.61
CA ASN A 273 -10.85 9.82 9.59
C ASN A 273 -9.50 9.15 9.82
N ALA A 274 -9.48 7.82 9.93
CA ALA A 274 -8.24 7.06 10.07
C ALA A 274 -7.33 7.23 8.85
N LEU A 275 -7.90 7.25 7.63
CA LEU A 275 -7.17 7.55 6.41
C LEU A 275 -6.58 8.96 6.44
N GLY A 276 -7.35 9.97 6.87
CA GLY A 276 -6.88 11.35 7.02
C GLY A 276 -5.77 11.52 8.04
N ILE A 277 -5.91 10.92 9.24
CA ILE A 277 -4.88 10.91 10.28
C ILE A 277 -3.59 10.26 9.74
N SER A 278 -3.72 9.12 9.04
CA SER A 278 -2.58 8.43 8.45
C SER A 278 -1.88 9.30 7.38
N LEU A 279 -2.67 9.96 6.52
CA LEU A 279 -2.17 10.85 5.48
C LEU A 279 -1.36 12.01 6.08
N ILE A 280 -1.96 12.74 7.02
CA ILE A 280 -1.34 13.85 7.74
C ILE A 280 -0.04 13.39 8.40
N THR A 281 -0.11 12.32 9.21
CA THR A 281 1.06 11.78 9.92
C THR A 281 2.20 11.46 8.96
N MET A 282 1.90 10.84 7.82
CA MET A 282 2.91 10.46 6.83
C MET A 282 3.52 11.66 6.09
N LEU A 283 2.75 12.73 5.87
CA LEU A 283 3.24 13.97 5.26
C LEU A 283 4.00 14.85 6.26
N LEU A 284 3.67 14.79 7.55
CA LEU A 284 4.48 15.42 8.61
C LEU A 284 5.85 14.76 8.74
N ILE A 285 5.91 13.42 8.60
CA ILE A 285 7.18 12.69 8.63
C ILE A 285 8.01 12.96 7.37
N ASP A 286 7.38 12.88 6.19
CA ASP A 286 8.03 13.17 4.91
C ASP A 286 7.00 13.68 3.88
N PRO A 287 6.97 14.99 3.60
CA PRO A 287 6.04 15.56 2.64
C PRO A 287 6.33 15.16 1.19
N THR A 288 7.55 14.73 0.85
CA THR A 288 7.83 14.20 -0.51
C THR A 288 7.11 12.89 -0.80
N ASN A 289 6.53 12.25 0.22
CA ASN A 289 5.70 11.07 0.03
C ASN A 289 4.56 11.33 -0.97
N ILE A 290 3.99 12.54 -1.03
CA ILE A 290 2.89 12.87 -1.96
C ILE A 290 3.29 12.72 -3.44
N LEU A 291 4.58 12.84 -3.76
CA LEU A 291 5.12 12.72 -5.11
C LEU A 291 5.39 11.26 -5.50
N LYS A 292 5.41 10.35 -4.52
CA LYS A 292 5.67 8.94 -4.77
C LYS A 292 4.41 8.30 -5.32
N LEU A 293 4.52 7.71 -6.51
CA LEU A 293 3.41 7.00 -7.16
C LEU A 293 2.75 5.96 -6.23
N GLY A 294 3.56 5.19 -5.49
CA GLY A 294 3.06 4.22 -4.52
C GLY A 294 2.21 4.85 -3.40
N PHE A 295 2.50 6.09 -3.00
CA PHE A 295 1.67 6.82 -2.05
C PHE A 295 0.35 7.26 -2.68
N GLN A 296 0.42 7.90 -3.85
CA GLN A 296 -0.74 8.38 -4.60
C GLN A 296 -1.74 7.25 -4.84
N LEU A 297 -1.28 6.15 -5.46
CA LEU A 297 -2.13 5.00 -5.75
C LEU A 297 -2.68 4.35 -4.48
N SER A 298 -1.86 4.22 -3.43
CA SER A 298 -2.31 3.61 -2.18
C SER A 298 -3.44 4.43 -1.55
N TYR A 299 -3.22 5.70 -1.26
CA TYR A 299 -4.23 6.56 -0.61
C TYR A 299 -5.46 6.76 -1.48
N LEU A 300 -5.28 6.98 -2.79
CA LEU A 300 -6.39 7.18 -3.73
C LEU A 300 -7.26 5.92 -3.86
N SER A 301 -6.65 4.73 -3.98
CA SER A 301 -7.42 3.49 -3.99
C SER A 301 -8.21 3.30 -2.71
N THR A 302 -7.61 3.53 -1.52
CA THR A 302 -8.36 3.39 -0.26
C THR A 302 -9.43 4.45 -0.12
N PHE A 303 -9.19 5.69 -0.55
CA PHE A 303 -10.20 6.74 -0.59
C PHE A 303 -11.39 6.34 -1.48
N ALA A 304 -11.12 5.83 -2.68
CA ALA A 304 -12.12 5.34 -3.60
C ALA A 304 -12.95 4.18 -3.01
N ILE A 305 -12.30 3.24 -2.30
CA ILE A 305 -13.01 2.17 -1.58
C ILE A 305 -13.91 2.76 -0.49
N LEU A 306 -13.44 3.72 0.31
CA LEU A 306 -14.24 4.24 1.42
C LEU A 306 -15.37 5.18 0.96
N LEU A 307 -15.22 5.84 -0.20
CA LEU A 307 -16.18 6.80 -0.72
C LEU A 307 -17.15 6.19 -1.74
N ALA A 308 -16.64 5.51 -2.77
CA ALA A 308 -17.40 5.13 -3.94
C ALA A 308 -17.98 3.72 -3.87
N PHE A 309 -17.27 2.76 -3.25
CA PHE A 309 -17.73 1.37 -3.16
C PHE A 309 -19.13 1.23 -2.52
N PRO A 310 -19.49 1.90 -1.40
CA PRO A 310 -20.83 1.74 -0.83
C PRO A 310 -21.94 2.18 -1.79
N THR A 311 -21.72 3.29 -2.50
CA THR A 311 -22.65 3.84 -3.48
C THR A 311 -22.78 2.91 -4.70
N ILE A 312 -21.65 2.44 -5.24
CA ILE A 312 -21.64 1.53 -6.39
C ILE A 312 -22.25 0.18 -6.01
N SER A 313 -21.91 -0.40 -4.86
CA SER A 313 -22.49 -1.67 -4.39
C SER A 313 -24.02 -1.55 -4.26
N LYS A 314 -24.55 -0.42 -3.80
CA LYS A 314 -26.01 -0.16 -3.78
C LYS A 314 -26.60 -0.13 -5.19
N VAL A 315 -25.98 0.56 -6.14
CA VAL A 315 -26.46 0.62 -7.55
C VAL A 315 -26.41 -0.76 -8.20
N ILE A 316 -25.27 -1.47 -8.10
CA ILE A 316 -25.11 -2.81 -8.68
C ILE A 316 -26.08 -3.79 -8.02
N SER A 317 -26.38 -3.64 -6.74
CA SER A 317 -27.38 -4.49 -6.07
C SER A 317 -28.80 -4.33 -6.60
N LYS A 318 -29.11 -3.27 -7.37
CA LYS A 318 -30.39 -3.15 -8.09
C LYS A 318 -30.43 -4.04 -9.35
N VAL A 319 -29.29 -4.20 -10.02
CA VAL A 319 -29.14 -5.07 -11.21
C VAL A 319 -28.96 -6.54 -10.76
N LEU A 320 -28.03 -6.78 -9.85
CA LEU A 320 -27.77 -8.07 -9.21
C LEU A 320 -28.41 -8.10 -7.82
N LYS A 321 -29.73 -8.34 -7.80
CA LYS A 321 -30.59 -8.25 -6.61
C LYS A 321 -29.98 -8.92 -5.38
N LYS A 322 -29.94 -8.18 -4.27
CA LYS A 322 -29.71 -8.75 -2.93
C LYS A 322 -30.98 -9.49 -2.52
N ARG A 323 -30.81 -10.69 -1.98
CA ARG A 323 -31.88 -11.49 -1.37
C ARG A 323 -31.87 -11.28 0.13
N ASP A 324 -33.03 -11.38 0.74
CA ASP A 324 -33.18 -11.27 2.18
C ASP A 324 -32.62 -12.51 2.90
N ILE A 325 -32.28 -12.35 4.19
CA ILE A 325 -31.61 -13.40 4.96
C ILE A 325 -32.49 -14.66 5.06
N ASP A 326 -33.80 -14.48 5.18
CA ASP A 326 -34.73 -15.59 5.33
C ASP A 326 -34.93 -16.33 4.01
N GLU A 327 -35.00 -15.62 2.87
CA GLU A 327 -34.95 -16.24 1.54
C GLU A 327 -33.67 -17.07 1.36
N ILE A 328 -32.52 -16.59 1.83
CA ILE A 328 -31.24 -17.30 1.71
C ILE A 328 -31.22 -18.59 2.52
N LYS A 329 -31.88 -18.62 3.70
CA LYS A 329 -31.92 -19.82 4.55
C LYS A 329 -32.71 -20.95 3.90
N GLU A 330 -33.79 -20.61 3.20
CA GLU A 330 -34.67 -21.56 2.52
C GLU A 330 -34.04 -22.15 1.23
N LEU A 331 -32.95 -21.56 0.72
CA LEU A 331 -32.28 -22.08 -0.47
C LEU A 331 -31.64 -23.45 -0.26
N ASN A 332 -31.75 -24.29 -1.28
CA ASN A 332 -30.96 -25.51 -1.41
C ASN A 332 -29.45 -25.19 -1.42
N ILE A 333 -28.62 -26.18 -1.05
CA ILE A 333 -27.16 -26.02 -0.94
C ILE A 333 -26.53 -25.48 -2.23
N GLN A 334 -26.94 -26.00 -3.39
CA GLN A 334 -26.44 -25.53 -4.70
C GLN A 334 -26.77 -24.05 -4.93
N SER A 335 -28.01 -23.64 -4.63
CA SER A 335 -28.45 -22.24 -4.74
C SER A 335 -27.74 -21.33 -3.73
N LYS A 336 -27.42 -21.82 -2.52
CA LYS A 336 -26.61 -21.09 -1.52
C LYS A 336 -25.19 -20.83 -2.03
N ILE A 337 -24.56 -21.85 -2.65
CA ILE A 337 -23.23 -21.71 -3.26
C ILE A 337 -23.29 -20.70 -4.42
N GLY A 338 -24.29 -20.83 -5.30
CA GLY A 338 -24.51 -19.88 -6.40
C GLY A 338 -24.71 -18.44 -5.92
N TYR A 339 -25.50 -18.22 -4.87
CA TYR A 339 -25.71 -16.89 -4.28
C TYR A 339 -24.45 -16.31 -3.63
N LYS A 340 -23.63 -17.14 -2.96
CA LYS A 340 -22.32 -16.71 -2.44
C LYS A 340 -21.38 -16.28 -3.57
N LEU A 341 -21.33 -17.05 -4.66
CA LEU A 341 -20.53 -16.69 -5.85
C LEU A 341 -21.04 -15.40 -6.49
N LEU A 342 -22.36 -15.24 -6.64
CA LEU A 342 -22.97 -14.01 -7.16
C LEU A 342 -22.65 -12.81 -6.27
N THR A 343 -22.71 -12.98 -4.95
CA THR A 343 -22.35 -11.94 -3.98
C THR A 343 -20.87 -11.56 -4.11
N TYR A 344 -19.98 -12.54 -4.26
CA TYR A 344 -18.57 -12.31 -4.50
C TYR A 344 -18.34 -11.51 -5.80
N ILE A 345 -18.98 -11.91 -6.90
CA ILE A 345 -18.88 -11.20 -8.19
C ILE A 345 -19.44 -9.78 -8.06
N ARG A 346 -20.60 -9.61 -7.42
CA ARG A 346 -21.23 -8.29 -7.21
C ARG A 346 -20.32 -7.35 -6.43
N GLU A 347 -19.83 -7.77 -5.27
CA GLU A 347 -18.95 -6.91 -4.45
C GLU A 347 -17.59 -6.72 -5.12
N GLY A 348 -17.05 -7.74 -5.79
CA GLY A 348 -15.79 -7.66 -6.52
C GLY A 348 -15.85 -6.69 -7.70
N VAL A 349 -16.91 -6.73 -8.51
CA VAL A 349 -17.15 -5.78 -9.60
C VAL A 349 -17.39 -4.37 -9.05
N SER A 350 -18.14 -4.24 -7.94
CA SER A 350 -18.36 -2.95 -7.27
C SER A 350 -17.04 -2.32 -6.83
N LEU A 351 -16.16 -3.11 -6.21
CA LEU A 351 -14.84 -2.70 -5.75
C LEU A 351 -13.94 -2.31 -6.93
N LEU A 352 -13.96 -3.11 -7.98
CA LEU A 352 -13.18 -2.89 -9.19
C LEU A 352 -13.56 -1.57 -9.86
N ILE A 353 -14.85 -1.31 -10.04
CA ILE A 353 -15.35 -0.06 -10.63
C ILE A 353 -15.00 1.12 -9.71
N ALA A 354 -15.26 0.99 -8.41
CA ALA A 354 -14.97 2.05 -7.43
C ALA A 354 -13.50 2.49 -7.48
N VAL A 355 -12.58 1.53 -7.46
CA VAL A 355 -11.14 1.83 -7.46
C VAL A 355 -10.69 2.33 -8.84
N ASN A 356 -11.04 1.65 -9.93
CA ASN A 356 -10.53 1.98 -11.26
C ASN A 356 -10.97 3.36 -11.72
N ILE A 357 -12.20 3.79 -11.43
CA ILE A 357 -12.67 5.13 -11.77
C ILE A 357 -11.74 6.21 -11.20
N PHE A 358 -11.27 6.06 -9.96
CA PHE A 358 -10.39 7.07 -9.35
C PHE A 358 -8.95 6.97 -9.82
N ILE A 359 -8.40 5.76 -9.95
CA ILE A 359 -6.97 5.58 -10.27
C ILE A 359 -6.65 5.66 -11.76
N LEU A 360 -7.65 5.51 -12.64
CA LEU A 360 -7.48 5.54 -14.10
C LEU A 360 -6.66 6.73 -14.62
N PRO A 361 -6.98 8.00 -14.30
CA PRO A 361 -6.20 9.14 -14.79
C PRO A 361 -4.76 9.13 -14.29
N VAL A 362 -4.53 8.66 -13.05
CA VAL A 362 -3.18 8.55 -12.46
C VAL A 362 -2.36 7.48 -13.18
N ILE A 363 -2.97 6.32 -13.46
CA ILE A 363 -2.30 5.25 -14.20
C ILE A 363 -1.97 5.69 -15.62
N LEU A 364 -2.91 6.35 -16.32
CA LEU A 364 -2.69 6.84 -17.68
C LEU A 364 -1.63 7.95 -17.72
N TYR A 365 -1.61 8.83 -16.73
CA TYR A 365 -0.58 9.87 -16.60
C TYR A 365 0.83 9.30 -16.42
N HIS A 366 1.02 8.33 -15.53
CA HIS A 366 2.35 7.80 -15.18
C HIS A 366 2.83 6.67 -16.10
N PHE A 367 1.93 5.81 -16.56
CA PHE A 367 2.30 4.60 -17.31
C PHE A 367 1.91 4.64 -18.79
N HIS A 368 1.08 5.60 -19.21
CA HIS A 368 0.56 5.74 -20.59
C HIS A 368 -0.14 4.50 -21.13
N LYS A 369 -0.45 3.52 -20.26
CA LYS A 369 -1.03 2.23 -20.62
C LYS A 369 -1.92 1.71 -19.50
N LEU A 370 -3.06 1.14 -19.88
CA LEU A 370 -3.94 0.37 -19.01
C LEU A 370 -4.13 -1.02 -19.62
N SER A 371 -3.93 -2.07 -18.81
CA SER A 371 -4.19 -3.45 -19.21
C SER A 371 -5.66 -3.80 -18.97
N CYS A 372 -6.40 -4.16 -20.01
CA CYS A 372 -7.81 -4.55 -19.85
C CYS A 372 -7.96 -5.90 -19.12
N LEU A 373 -6.93 -6.76 -19.17
CA LEU A 373 -6.92 -8.00 -18.37
C LEU A 373 -7.00 -7.73 -16.87
N SER A 374 -6.53 -6.55 -16.43
CA SER A 374 -6.56 -6.18 -15.02
C SER A 374 -7.96 -6.26 -14.42
N PHE A 375 -9.02 -5.98 -15.20
CA PHE A 375 -10.39 -6.05 -14.70
C PHE A 375 -10.79 -7.48 -14.30
N ILE A 376 -10.47 -8.45 -15.16
CA ILE A 376 -10.80 -9.87 -14.91
C ILE A 376 -9.88 -10.44 -13.82
N TYR A 377 -8.58 -10.18 -13.92
CA TYR A 377 -7.60 -10.76 -13.02
C TYR A 377 -7.71 -10.21 -11.59
N ASN A 378 -8.07 -8.92 -11.42
CA ASN A 378 -8.33 -8.34 -10.10
C ASN A 378 -9.56 -8.93 -9.41
N LEU A 379 -10.49 -9.52 -10.16
CA LEU A 379 -11.68 -10.15 -9.57
C LEU A 379 -11.34 -11.47 -8.87
N PHE A 380 -10.32 -12.21 -9.30
CA PHE A 380 -10.06 -13.57 -8.79
C PHE A 380 -8.69 -13.73 -8.13
N ILE A 381 -7.63 -13.16 -8.72
CA ILE A 381 -6.26 -13.41 -8.25
C ILE A 381 -6.02 -12.92 -6.82
N PRO A 382 -6.43 -11.71 -6.40
CA PRO A 382 -6.22 -11.27 -5.02
C PRO A 382 -6.81 -12.23 -3.98
N PHE A 383 -7.98 -12.81 -4.25
CA PHE A 383 -8.60 -13.81 -3.39
C PHE A 383 -7.78 -15.12 -3.32
N LEU A 384 -7.38 -15.66 -4.48
CA LEU A 384 -6.54 -16.86 -4.54
C LEU A 384 -5.19 -16.63 -3.82
N VAL A 385 -4.57 -15.47 -4.03
CA VAL A 385 -3.33 -15.07 -3.35
C VAL A 385 -3.55 -14.96 -1.83
N GLY A 386 -4.70 -14.45 -1.39
CA GLY A 386 -5.08 -14.41 0.03
C GLY A 386 -5.13 -15.80 0.66
N ILE A 387 -5.69 -16.80 -0.02
CA ILE A 387 -5.68 -18.20 0.43
C ILE A 387 -4.25 -18.71 0.55
N SER A 388 -3.44 -18.50 -0.49
CA SER A 388 -2.05 -18.95 -0.51
C SER A 388 -1.22 -18.32 0.62
N MET A 389 -1.48 -17.04 0.93
CA MET A 389 -0.88 -16.31 2.05
C MET A 389 -1.28 -16.90 3.42
N VAL A 390 -2.55 -17.27 3.62
CA VAL A 390 -3.00 -17.91 4.86
C VAL A 390 -2.36 -19.30 5.01
N LEU A 391 -2.31 -20.09 3.93
CA LEU A 391 -1.71 -21.42 3.94
C LEU A 391 -0.23 -21.40 4.30
N VAL A 392 0.56 -20.46 3.77
CA VAL A 392 1.99 -20.36 4.11
C VAL A 392 2.22 -19.87 5.55
N ILE A 393 1.35 -19.01 6.09
CA ILE A 393 1.41 -18.60 7.50
C ILE A 393 1.13 -19.81 8.40
N PHE A 394 0.10 -20.59 8.10
CA PHE A 394 -0.19 -21.83 8.82
C PHE A 394 0.91 -22.88 8.66
N GLY A 395 1.40 -23.08 7.44
CA GLY A 395 2.49 -23.99 7.15
C GLY A 395 3.75 -23.63 7.94
N PHE A 396 4.02 -22.33 8.14
CA PHE A 396 5.10 -21.86 8.99
C PHE A 396 4.83 -22.14 10.49
N ILE A 397 3.65 -21.79 11.01
CA ILE A 397 3.30 -21.99 12.43
C ILE A 397 3.31 -23.49 12.78
N PHE A 398 2.60 -24.31 12.00
CA PHE A 398 2.51 -25.75 12.24
C PHE A 398 3.83 -26.47 12.01
N HIS A 399 4.76 -25.94 11.21
CA HIS A 399 6.08 -26.53 11.12
C HIS A 399 6.81 -26.57 12.47
N PHE A 400 6.59 -25.59 13.36
CA PHE A 400 7.19 -25.57 14.69
C PHE A 400 6.38 -26.34 15.74
N ILE A 401 5.07 -26.49 15.56
CA ILE A 401 4.18 -27.18 16.52
C ILE A 401 4.08 -28.67 16.20
N LEU A 402 3.77 -29.01 14.94
CA LEU A 402 3.58 -30.37 14.43
C LEU A 402 4.21 -30.46 13.03
N PRO A 403 5.53 -30.73 12.92
CA PRO A 403 6.26 -30.64 11.66
C PRO A 403 5.63 -31.37 10.48
N PRO A 404 5.10 -32.61 10.61
CA PRO A 404 4.43 -33.31 9.51
C PRO A 404 3.26 -32.51 8.92
N LEU A 405 2.43 -31.91 9.78
CA LEU A 405 1.29 -31.08 9.34
C LEU A 405 1.76 -29.82 8.61
N GLY A 406 2.81 -29.17 9.12
CA GLY A 406 3.43 -28.03 8.44
C GLY A 406 3.96 -28.38 7.04
N PHE A 407 4.58 -29.55 6.87
CA PHE A 407 4.99 -30.05 5.56
C PHE A 407 3.80 -30.33 4.64
N CYS A 408 2.75 -30.99 5.12
CA CYS A 408 1.54 -31.26 4.34
C CYS A 408 0.87 -29.96 3.85
N ILE A 409 0.72 -28.96 4.71
CA ILE A 409 0.13 -27.66 4.34
C ILE A 409 0.98 -26.96 3.27
N ASN A 410 2.31 -26.93 3.44
CA ASN A 410 3.21 -26.31 2.46
C ASN A 410 3.24 -27.07 1.13
N TYR A 411 3.11 -28.41 1.17
CA TYR A 411 3.01 -29.25 -0.03
C TYR A 411 1.75 -28.90 -0.83
N ILE A 412 0.58 -28.85 -0.17
CA ILE A 412 -0.69 -28.42 -0.79
C ILE A 412 -0.57 -27.00 -1.35
N ASN A 413 -0.03 -26.08 -0.55
CA ASN A 413 0.14 -24.69 -0.98
C ASN A 413 1.09 -24.57 -2.18
N THR A 414 2.05 -25.47 -2.35
CA THR A 414 2.95 -25.45 -3.51
C THR A 414 2.19 -25.68 -4.80
N TYR A 415 1.30 -26.68 -4.86
CA TYR A 415 0.47 -26.93 -6.04
C TYR A 415 -0.51 -25.79 -6.31
N PHE A 416 -1.14 -25.29 -5.25
CA PHE A 416 -2.06 -24.16 -5.36
C PHE A 416 -1.37 -22.90 -5.87
N THR A 417 -0.17 -22.62 -5.36
CA THR A 417 0.65 -21.48 -5.81
C THR A 417 1.11 -21.66 -7.25
N LYS A 418 1.50 -22.87 -7.66
CA LYS A 418 1.84 -23.18 -9.07
C LYS A 418 0.67 -22.89 -9.99
N PHE A 419 -0.54 -23.28 -9.60
CA PHE A 419 -1.75 -22.99 -10.35
C PHE A 419 -1.97 -21.48 -10.52
N ILE A 420 -1.85 -20.71 -9.44
CA ILE A 420 -1.94 -19.24 -9.48
C ILE A 420 -0.88 -18.66 -10.43
N LEU A 421 0.39 -19.09 -10.29
CA LEU A 421 1.47 -18.60 -11.13
C LEU A 421 1.24 -18.93 -12.61
N LYS A 422 0.74 -20.13 -12.93
CA LYS A 422 0.42 -20.53 -14.31
C LYS A 422 -0.62 -19.60 -14.95
N LEU A 423 -1.67 -19.24 -14.20
CA LEU A 423 -2.71 -18.31 -14.66
C LEU A 423 -2.14 -16.91 -14.98
N ILE A 424 -1.13 -16.48 -14.22
CA ILE A 424 -0.51 -15.16 -14.32
C ILE A 424 0.57 -15.10 -15.40
N THR A 425 1.39 -16.14 -15.52
CA THR A 425 2.51 -16.17 -16.47
C THR A 425 2.07 -16.52 -17.89
N TYR A 426 0.96 -17.25 -18.03
CA TYR A 426 0.42 -17.66 -19.33
C TYR A 426 -1.04 -17.19 -19.50
N PRO A 427 -1.29 -15.87 -19.51
CA PRO A 427 -2.62 -15.36 -19.79
C PRO A 427 -3.04 -15.71 -21.24
N PRO A 428 -4.34 -15.93 -21.50
CA PRO A 428 -4.82 -16.22 -22.85
C PRO A 428 -4.51 -15.06 -23.81
N ALA A 429 -3.65 -15.31 -24.80
CA ALA A 429 -3.11 -14.28 -25.69
C ALA A 429 -4.18 -13.50 -26.47
N LYS A 430 -5.32 -14.14 -26.77
CA LYS A 430 -6.44 -13.54 -27.53
C LYS A 430 -7.10 -12.33 -26.83
N ILE A 431 -6.86 -12.14 -25.53
CA ILE A 431 -7.55 -11.14 -24.71
C ILE A 431 -6.61 -9.96 -24.38
N GLU A 432 -5.36 -9.98 -24.84
CA GLU A 432 -4.32 -9.00 -24.47
C GLU A 432 -4.52 -7.64 -25.14
N PHE A 433 -5.47 -6.86 -24.61
CA PHE A 433 -5.77 -5.49 -25.03
C PHE A 433 -5.20 -4.45 -24.05
N TYR A 434 -4.56 -3.43 -24.61
CA TYR A 434 -4.07 -2.27 -23.87
C TYR A 434 -4.70 -1.00 -24.39
N ILE A 435 -5.21 -0.18 -23.48
CA ILE A 435 -5.57 1.21 -23.79
C ILE A 435 -4.30 2.03 -23.62
N ARG A 436 -3.86 2.71 -24.67
CA ARG A 436 -2.67 3.59 -24.65
C ARG A 436 -3.10 5.04 -24.81
N TYR A 437 -2.52 5.92 -24.00
CA TYR A 437 -2.77 7.36 -24.10
C TYR A 437 -1.48 8.12 -23.89
N LYS A 438 -1.12 8.96 -24.87
CA LYS A 438 0.25 9.48 -24.97
C LYS A 438 0.52 10.67 -24.04
N ASN A 439 -0.42 11.60 -23.90
CA ASN A 439 -0.18 12.86 -23.17
C ASN A 439 -1.40 13.28 -22.35
N LEU A 440 -1.48 12.85 -21.08
CA LEU A 440 -2.47 13.37 -20.13
C LEU A 440 -1.82 14.52 -19.34
N SER A 441 -2.45 15.70 -19.29
CA SER A 441 -1.94 16.80 -18.48
C SER A 441 -2.18 16.54 -16.99
N PHE A 442 -1.32 17.06 -16.14
CA PHE A 442 -1.45 16.89 -14.69
C PHE A 442 -2.70 17.62 -14.16
N GLU A 443 -3.04 18.75 -14.76
CA GLU A 443 -4.22 19.56 -14.45
C GLU A 443 -5.50 18.77 -14.73
N PHE A 444 -5.55 18.03 -15.85
CA PHE A 444 -6.68 17.16 -16.18
C PHE A 444 -6.87 16.07 -15.12
N VAL A 445 -5.79 15.44 -14.64
CA VAL A 445 -5.86 14.42 -13.60
C VAL A 445 -6.55 14.97 -12.34
N ILE A 446 -6.17 16.19 -11.92
CA ILE A 446 -6.73 16.84 -10.73
C ILE A 446 -8.21 17.15 -10.94
N ILE A 447 -8.56 17.79 -12.05
CA ILE A 447 -9.94 18.17 -12.37
C ILE A 447 -10.83 16.93 -12.40
N TYR A 448 -10.39 15.86 -13.06
CA TYR A 448 -11.11 14.60 -13.15
C TYR A 448 -11.37 13.99 -11.76
N ILE A 449 -10.34 13.90 -10.91
CA ILE A 449 -10.48 13.35 -9.55
C ILE A 449 -11.41 14.24 -8.70
N ALA A 450 -11.31 15.57 -8.83
CA ALA A 450 -12.16 16.51 -8.10
C ALA A 450 -13.64 16.35 -8.48
N ILE A 451 -13.94 16.34 -9.78
CA ILE A 451 -15.31 16.15 -10.30
C ILE A 451 -15.89 14.85 -9.78
N ILE A 452 -15.16 13.74 -9.90
CA ILE A 452 -15.66 12.43 -9.46
C ILE A 452 -15.87 12.38 -7.96
N THR A 453 -14.97 12.98 -7.18
CA THR A 453 -15.11 13.06 -5.73
C THR A 453 -16.39 13.81 -5.36
N ILE A 454 -16.63 14.98 -5.98
CA ILE A 454 -17.84 15.78 -5.77
C ILE A 454 -19.08 14.99 -6.16
N SER A 455 -19.09 14.34 -7.33
CA SER A 455 -20.20 13.52 -7.80
C SER A 455 -20.56 12.41 -6.82
N PHE A 456 -19.57 11.68 -6.28
CA PHE A 456 -19.82 10.63 -5.28
C PHE A 456 -20.29 11.16 -3.93
N LEU A 457 -19.81 12.33 -3.50
CA LEU A 457 -20.30 13.00 -2.29
C LEU A 457 -21.76 13.42 -2.45
N MET A 458 -22.11 14.01 -3.60
CA MET A 458 -23.49 14.39 -3.93
C MET A 458 -24.40 13.17 -4.00
N LEU A 459 -23.98 12.08 -4.68
CA LEU A 459 -24.72 10.82 -4.72
C LEU A 459 -24.95 10.23 -3.32
N ARG A 460 -23.94 10.26 -2.46
CA ARG A 460 -24.05 9.78 -1.08
C ARG A 460 -25.03 10.63 -0.26
N TYR A 461 -25.01 11.94 -0.45
CA TYR A 461 -25.96 12.86 0.18
C TYR A 461 -27.39 12.60 -0.31
N TYR A 462 -27.58 12.45 -1.63
CA TYR A 462 -28.87 12.10 -2.24
C TYR A 462 -29.45 10.80 -1.67
N PHE A 463 -28.64 9.72 -1.63
CA PHE A 463 -29.08 8.45 -1.06
C PHE A 463 -29.39 8.53 0.43
N LYS A 464 -28.72 9.43 1.18
CA LYS A 464 -29.03 9.66 2.59
C LYS A 464 -30.38 10.34 2.76
N ILE A 465 -30.72 11.33 1.92
CA ILE A 465 -32.01 12.01 1.95
C ILE A 465 -33.14 11.03 1.61
N MET A 466 -33.02 10.29 0.50
CA MET A 466 -34.03 9.29 0.10
C MET A 466 -34.29 8.23 1.17
N ASN A 467 -33.23 7.74 1.81
CA ASN A 467 -33.38 6.76 2.89
C ASN A 467 -33.95 7.37 4.19
N SER A 468 -33.90 8.70 4.36
CA SER A 468 -34.50 9.38 5.52
C SER A 468 -35.95 9.77 5.31
N SER A 469 -36.41 9.86 4.06
CA SER A 469 -37.84 10.02 3.72
C SER A 469 -38.62 8.70 3.79
N ASP A 470 -37.95 7.56 3.63
CA ASP A 470 -38.51 6.22 3.83
C ASP A 470 -38.34 5.79 5.29
N SER A 471 -39.17 6.31 6.20
CA SER A 471 -39.12 5.93 7.61
C SER A 471 -39.70 4.53 7.85
N THR A 472 -38.84 3.52 7.87
CA THR A 472 -38.91 2.44 8.87
C THR A 472 -37.51 2.22 9.47
N PRO A 473 -37.36 2.15 10.80
CA PRO A 473 -36.06 2.12 11.45
C PRO A 473 -35.47 0.70 11.40
N GLN A 474 -34.83 0.34 10.29
CA GLN A 474 -33.95 -0.83 10.27
C GLN A 474 -32.49 -0.42 10.47
N TYR A 475 -32.01 -0.74 11.67
CA TYR A 475 -30.62 -0.83 12.12
C TYR A 475 -29.57 -0.90 11.00
N CYS A 476 -29.08 0.26 10.55
CA CYS A 476 -27.79 0.35 9.86
C CYS A 476 -26.66 0.24 10.89
N ASN A 477 -26.41 -1.01 11.27
CA ASN A 477 -25.31 -1.42 12.11
C ASN A 477 -24.04 -1.65 11.25
N TYR A 478 -22.93 -1.05 11.70
CA TYR A 478 -21.53 -1.31 11.33
C TYR A 478 -21.01 -0.89 9.94
N LEU A 479 -20.15 0.15 9.94
CA LEU A 479 -18.90 0.26 9.16
C LEU A 479 -17.91 1.15 9.89
#